data_AF-A0A9W7MQD6-F1
#
_entry.id   AF-A0A9W7MQD6-F1
#
_cell.length_a   1.000
_cell.length_b   1.000
_cell.length_c   1.000
_cell.angle_alpha   90.00
_cell.angle_beta   90.00
_cell.angle_gamma   90.00
#
_symmetry.space_group_name_H-M   'P 1'
#
loop_
_entity.id
_entity.type
_entity.pdbx_description
1 polymer ?
#
loop_
_entity_poly.entity_id
_entity_poly.type
_entity_poly.pdbx_seq_one_letter_code
_entity_poly.pdbx_strand_id
1 'polypeptide(L)'
;MAKKNKERKVNVSGKPKHSLDVNRSDGKNNSRTAATVRRLKMYNTRPKRDTKGKILSNDFQSKELPNTRIQPDRRWFGNTRVVNQKELEFFREELQSRMSSNYNVILKEKKLPFSLLKDHAKQARAHLLDTEPFEDAFGPKRKRIRPKLLAVDYESLVKKADGSQDAFEQKYGASTSTEAGEVDGFRDLVRHNMFEKGQSKRIWGELYKVIDSSDVVVQVLDARDPQGTRCRHLERHLKEHCTHKHMIVLLNKCDLIPAWATKGWLRVLSKEYPTLAFHASVNKSFGKGSLLSVLRQFARLKSDKQAISVGFVGYPNVGKSSVINTLRTKNVCKVAPIPGETKVWQYITLTKRIYLIDCPGVVYQNSDSETDIVLKGVVRVTNLEDAAEHIGEVLKRVKKEHLERAYKIKDWEDDNDFLVQLCQSTGKLLKGGEPDLTTGAKMILHDWQRGKIPFFVPPPKQEVDDSSEEPIVHGIDKDAVADNNQADAALKAIANVMLFQQQKNVPVKTDLFSDNELAGEASNEVPDNDMADEVEASDDEVGASSSDEA
;
A
#
# COMPACT_ATOMS: atom_id res chain seq x y z
N MET A 1 44.94 -43.23 -21.02
CA MET A 1 44.67 -41.89 -21.61
C MET A 1 43.25 -41.83 -22.14
N ALA A 2 42.28 -41.37 -21.34
CA ALA A 2 40.90 -41.14 -21.78
C ALA A 2 40.71 -39.64 -21.99
N LYS A 3 40.44 -39.21 -23.24
CA LYS A 3 40.19 -37.81 -23.59
C LYS A 3 38.96 -37.33 -22.81
N LYS A 4 39.17 -36.53 -21.75
CA LYS A 4 38.13 -35.70 -21.13
C LYS A 4 37.54 -34.81 -22.23
N ASN A 5 36.32 -35.12 -22.68
CA ASN A 5 35.52 -34.19 -23.46
C ASN A 5 35.18 -33.01 -22.56
N LYS A 6 36.02 -31.98 -22.62
CA LYS A 6 35.76 -30.66 -22.06
C LYS A 6 34.48 -30.17 -22.73
N GLU A 7 33.37 -30.08 -21.99
CA GLU A 7 32.17 -29.41 -22.47
C GLU A 7 32.58 -28.04 -23.00
N ARG A 8 32.42 -27.85 -24.32
CA ARG A 8 32.80 -26.60 -24.97
C ARG A 8 31.88 -25.52 -24.40
N LYS A 9 32.46 -24.52 -23.73
CA LYS A 9 31.80 -23.22 -23.55
C LYS A 9 31.19 -22.85 -24.89
N VAL A 10 29.87 -22.63 -24.92
CA VAL A 10 29.16 -22.26 -26.14
C VAL A 10 29.70 -20.90 -26.57
N ASN A 11 30.69 -20.92 -27.46
CA ASN A 11 31.26 -19.72 -28.06
C ASN A 11 30.15 -18.97 -28.77
N VAL A 12 29.88 -17.75 -28.31
CA VAL A 12 28.88 -16.82 -28.85
C VAL A 12 29.33 -16.21 -30.19
N SER A 13 30.45 -16.66 -30.75
CA SER A 13 31.10 -16.09 -31.94
C SER A 13 31.45 -17.15 -33.00
N GLY A 14 30.53 -18.10 -33.26
CA GLY A 14 30.72 -19.15 -34.26
C GLY A 14 29.77 -19.00 -35.46
N LYS A 15 30.27 -19.24 -36.67
CA LYS A 15 29.44 -19.35 -37.90
C LYS A 15 28.33 -20.40 -37.69
N PRO A 16 27.09 -20.12 -38.14
CA PRO A 16 25.97 -21.04 -37.96
C PRO A 16 26.25 -22.39 -38.64
N LYS A 17 25.97 -23.48 -37.92
CA LYS A 17 26.29 -24.86 -38.34
C LYS A 17 25.12 -25.58 -39.02
N HIS A 18 23.89 -25.15 -38.78
CA HIS A 18 22.69 -25.74 -39.38
C HIS A 18 21.54 -24.73 -39.52
N SER A 19 20.49 -25.10 -40.25
CA SER A 19 19.36 -24.23 -40.59
C SER A 19 18.61 -23.62 -39.39
N LEU A 20 18.61 -24.29 -38.23
CA LEU A 20 17.94 -23.86 -36.99
C LEU A 20 18.88 -23.19 -35.95
N ASP A 21 20.10 -22.83 -36.38
CA ASP A 21 21.16 -22.36 -35.48
C ASP A 21 20.83 -20.96 -34.96
N VAL A 22 21.04 -20.77 -33.66
CA VAL A 22 20.82 -19.53 -32.94
C VAL A 22 21.72 -18.40 -33.44
N ASN A 23 22.88 -18.73 -34.01
CA ASN A 23 23.83 -17.76 -34.56
C ASN A 23 23.56 -17.42 -36.04
N ARG A 24 22.48 -17.93 -36.64
CA ARG A 24 22.10 -17.59 -38.02
C ARG A 24 21.43 -16.22 -38.05
N SER A 25 22.00 -15.28 -38.79
CA SER A 25 21.26 -14.11 -39.28
C SER A 25 20.29 -14.60 -40.34
N ASP A 26 19.02 -14.78 -40.00
CA ASP A 26 18.00 -15.19 -40.97
C ASP A 26 17.84 -14.10 -42.04
N GLY A 27 18.50 -14.32 -43.17
CA GLY A 27 18.50 -13.42 -44.33
C GLY A 27 17.19 -13.39 -45.11
N LYS A 28 16.04 -13.73 -44.51
CA LYS A 28 14.74 -13.65 -45.21
C LYS A 28 13.48 -13.49 -44.34
N ASN A 29 13.59 -13.12 -43.06
CA ASN A 29 12.44 -12.59 -42.29
C ASN A 29 12.90 -11.69 -41.13
N ASN A 30 12.72 -10.39 -41.31
CA ASN A 30 13.27 -9.28 -40.53
C ASN A 30 12.61 -9.08 -39.14
N SER A 31 12.49 -10.11 -38.29
CA SER A 31 11.64 -9.97 -37.09
C SER A 31 12.30 -10.16 -35.72
N ARG A 32 13.37 -10.97 -35.55
CA ARG A 32 13.88 -11.29 -34.19
C ARG A 32 15.40 -11.46 -34.11
N THR A 33 16.02 -10.85 -33.10
CA THR A 33 17.46 -10.99 -32.80
C THR A 33 17.79 -12.37 -32.20
N ALA A 34 19.03 -12.84 -32.35
CA ALA A 34 19.51 -14.11 -31.80
C ALA A 34 19.26 -14.28 -30.28
N ALA A 35 19.37 -13.19 -29.51
CA ALA A 35 19.05 -13.17 -28.08
C ALA A 35 17.55 -13.40 -27.83
N THR A 36 16.69 -12.78 -28.65
CA THR A 36 15.23 -12.96 -28.59
C THR A 36 14.84 -14.40 -28.94
N VAL A 37 15.47 -15.00 -29.95
CA VAL A 37 15.25 -16.39 -30.34
C VAL A 37 15.62 -17.34 -29.19
N ARG A 38 16.76 -17.14 -28.51
CA ARG A 38 17.14 -17.95 -27.34
C ARG A 38 16.12 -17.86 -26.21
N ARG A 39 15.69 -16.65 -25.86
CA ARG A 39 14.69 -16.43 -24.81
C ARG A 39 13.37 -17.11 -25.15
N LEU A 40 12.91 -17.05 -26.40
CA LEU A 40 11.67 -17.71 -26.81
C LEU A 40 11.81 -19.24 -26.83
N LYS A 41 12.98 -19.77 -27.23
CA LYS A 41 13.25 -21.21 -27.18
C LYS A 41 13.17 -21.77 -25.76
N MET A 42 13.48 -20.97 -24.73
CA MET A 42 13.38 -21.38 -23.30
C MET A 42 11.98 -21.89 -22.94
N TYR A 43 10.89 -21.27 -23.42
CA TYR A 43 9.52 -21.69 -23.08
C TYR A 43 9.14 -23.06 -23.69
N ASN A 44 9.89 -23.51 -24.70
CA ASN A 44 9.60 -24.73 -25.45
C ASN A 44 10.62 -25.85 -25.18
N THR A 45 11.53 -25.68 -24.20
CA THR A 45 12.52 -26.71 -23.89
C THR A 45 11.83 -27.95 -23.30
N ARG A 46 12.22 -29.12 -23.81
CA ARG A 46 11.71 -30.43 -23.38
C ARG A 46 12.88 -31.42 -23.34
N PRO A 47 12.81 -32.47 -22.50
CA PRO A 47 13.82 -33.51 -22.48
C PRO A 47 13.88 -34.17 -23.85
N LYS A 48 15.07 -34.20 -24.46
CA LYS A 48 15.30 -34.93 -25.71
C LYS A 48 15.42 -36.41 -25.40
N ARG A 49 14.73 -37.25 -26.16
CA ARG A 49 14.72 -38.70 -25.98
C ARG A 49 15.11 -39.42 -27.26
N ASP A 50 15.71 -40.58 -27.12
CA ASP A 50 15.88 -41.54 -28.21
C ASP A 50 14.55 -42.26 -28.53
N THR A 51 14.49 -42.94 -29.66
CA THR A 51 13.41 -43.85 -30.09
C THR A 51 12.98 -44.86 -29.01
N LYS A 52 13.93 -45.33 -28.20
CA LYS A 52 13.70 -46.23 -27.06
C LYS A 52 13.18 -45.52 -25.79
N GLY A 53 12.92 -44.21 -25.85
CA GLY A 53 12.43 -43.40 -24.72
C GLY A 53 13.49 -42.94 -23.72
N LYS A 54 14.77 -43.28 -23.92
CA LYS A 54 15.87 -42.86 -23.03
C LYS A 54 16.16 -41.36 -23.18
N ILE A 55 16.21 -40.64 -22.07
CA ILE A 55 16.53 -39.19 -22.06
C ILE A 55 18.00 -39.00 -22.44
N LEU A 56 18.25 -38.25 -23.50
CA LEU A 56 19.56 -37.87 -24.02
C LEU A 56 20.07 -36.57 -23.38
N SER A 57 19.20 -35.56 -23.26
CA SER A 57 19.56 -34.27 -22.67
C SER A 57 18.33 -33.58 -22.09
N ASN A 58 18.47 -33.00 -20.90
CA ASN A 58 17.51 -32.08 -20.33
C ASN A 58 18.24 -30.93 -19.64
N ASP A 59 17.76 -29.71 -19.84
CA ASP A 59 18.41 -28.52 -19.29
C ASP A 59 18.24 -28.50 -17.75
N PHE A 60 19.30 -28.11 -17.03
CA PHE A 60 19.36 -28.03 -15.56
C PHE A 60 19.03 -29.32 -14.78
N GLN A 61 19.01 -30.48 -15.44
CA GLN A 61 18.78 -31.79 -14.83
C GLN A 61 19.90 -32.79 -15.15
N SER A 62 21.15 -32.33 -15.10
CA SER A 62 22.31 -33.21 -15.23
C SER A 62 22.39 -34.15 -14.04
N LYS A 63 22.55 -35.45 -14.29
CA LYS A 63 22.77 -36.47 -13.23
C LYS A 63 24.22 -36.58 -12.80
N GLU A 64 25.13 -35.92 -13.52
CA GLU A 64 26.56 -35.94 -13.22
C GLU A 64 26.85 -35.10 -11.97
N LEU A 65 27.55 -35.70 -11.00
CA LEU A 65 27.96 -35.01 -9.78
C LEU A 65 29.18 -34.12 -10.10
N PRO A 66 29.12 -32.81 -9.81
CA PRO A 66 30.29 -31.95 -10.00
C PRO A 66 31.36 -32.27 -8.97
N ASN A 67 32.62 -31.94 -9.29
CA ASN A 67 33.69 -31.96 -8.31
C ASN A 67 33.50 -30.79 -7.33
N THR A 68 33.27 -31.08 -6.05
CA THR A 68 32.95 -30.09 -5.00
C THR A 68 34.18 -29.62 -4.20
N ARG A 69 35.40 -30.01 -4.59
CA ARG A 69 36.63 -29.60 -3.87
C ARG A 69 36.84 -28.09 -3.93
N ILE A 70 36.95 -27.46 -2.76
CA ILE A 70 37.35 -26.06 -2.61
C ILE A 70 38.87 -26.01 -2.53
N GLN A 71 39.50 -25.18 -3.37
CA GLN A 71 40.95 -25.00 -3.35
C GLN A 71 41.38 -24.20 -2.11
N PRO A 72 42.41 -24.65 -1.36
CA PRO A 72 42.95 -23.85 -0.27
C PRO A 72 43.56 -22.55 -0.83
N ASP A 73 43.15 -21.42 -0.28
CA ASP A 73 43.63 -20.08 -0.64
C ASP A 73 43.78 -19.25 0.65
N ARG A 74 44.88 -18.48 0.76
CA ARG A 74 45.09 -17.60 1.91
C ARG A 74 44.06 -16.47 1.96
N ARG A 75 43.46 -16.12 0.81
CA ARG A 75 42.43 -15.07 0.69
C ARG A 75 41.16 -15.36 1.50
N TRP A 76 40.85 -16.62 1.79
CA TRP A 76 39.69 -17.00 2.60
C TRP A 76 39.76 -16.43 4.02
N PHE A 77 40.97 -16.23 4.55
CA PHE A 77 41.21 -15.85 5.94
C PHE A 77 41.48 -14.36 6.13
N GLY A 78 41.49 -13.58 5.03
CA GLY A 78 41.64 -12.12 5.09
C GLY A 78 40.31 -11.41 5.31
N ASN A 79 40.36 -10.23 5.95
CA ASN A 79 39.17 -9.38 6.10
C ASN A 79 38.65 -8.95 4.71
N THR A 80 37.41 -9.32 4.39
CA THR A 80 36.82 -9.05 3.05
C THR A 80 36.15 -7.67 2.96
N ARG A 81 35.69 -7.12 4.09
CA ARG A 81 35.09 -5.78 4.19
C ARG A 81 35.57 -5.14 5.49
N VAL A 82 36.23 -4.00 5.39
CA VAL A 82 36.68 -3.18 6.51
C VAL A 82 36.07 -1.79 6.33
N VAL A 83 35.58 -1.19 7.42
CA VAL A 83 34.98 0.15 7.44
C VAL A 83 35.64 0.93 8.57
N ASN A 84 36.03 2.17 8.32
CA ASN A 84 36.61 3.04 9.35
C ASN A 84 35.51 3.58 10.29
N GLN A 85 35.86 3.80 11.55
CA GLN A 85 34.91 4.29 12.55
C GLN A 85 34.31 5.66 12.18
N LYS A 86 35.12 6.60 11.71
CA LYS A 86 34.68 7.94 11.29
C LYS A 86 33.71 7.89 10.11
N GLU A 87 33.99 7.01 9.14
CA GLU A 87 33.11 6.81 7.98
C GLU A 87 31.78 6.19 8.37
N LEU A 88 31.78 5.30 9.37
CA LEU A 88 30.59 4.66 9.90
C LEU A 88 29.69 5.66 10.64
N GLU A 89 30.27 6.56 11.42
CA GLU A 89 29.54 7.61 12.14
C GLU A 89 28.92 8.61 11.17
N PHE A 90 29.71 9.12 10.21
CA PHE A 90 29.20 9.96 9.12
C PHE A 90 28.07 9.28 8.34
N PHE A 91 28.23 7.99 8.02
CA PHE A 91 27.20 7.21 7.33
C PHE A 91 25.91 7.08 8.13
N ARG A 92 26.00 6.91 9.46
CA ARG A 92 24.83 6.83 10.34
C ARG A 92 24.04 8.14 10.35
N GLU A 93 24.73 9.26 10.54
CA GLU A 93 24.12 10.60 10.57
C GLU A 93 23.47 10.95 9.23
N GLU A 94 24.17 10.71 8.12
CA GLU A 94 23.65 11.00 6.79
C GLU A 94 22.44 10.11 6.46
N LEU A 95 22.50 8.81 6.80
CA LEU A 95 21.39 7.91 6.50
C LEU A 95 20.17 8.19 7.39
N GLN A 96 20.37 8.54 8.66
CA GLN A 96 19.28 8.91 9.57
C GLN A 96 18.60 10.22 9.12
N SER A 97 19.37 11.23 8.76
CA SER A 97 18.81 12.50 8.24
C SER A 97 18.03 12.27 6.93
N ARG A 98 18.55 11.44 6.01
CA ARG A 98 17.87 11.13 4.74
C ARG A 98 16.64 10.24 4.91
N MET A 99 16.65 9.29 5.85
CA MET A 99 15.52 8.41 6.15
C MET A 99 14.41 9.08 6.96
N SER A 100 14.66 10.23 7.58
CA SER A 100 13.62 11.00 8.27
C SER A 100 12.47 11.42 7.34
N SER A 101 12.76 11.63 6.05
CA SER A 101 11.76 11.97 5.04
C SER A 101 11.29 10.73 4.28
N ASN A 102 9.97 10.50 4.31
CA ASN A 102 9.32 9.40 3.61
C ASN A 102 9.27 9.55 2.07
N TYR A 103 9.75 10.69 1.55
CA TYR A 103 9.84 10.96 0.11
C TYR A 103 11.20 10.59 -0.49
N ASN A 104 12.21 10.38 0.35
CA ASN A 104 13.54 9.99 -0.09
C ASN A 104 13.58 8.49 -0.41
N VAL A 105 14.19 8.15 -1.54
CA VAL A 105 14.23 6.78 -2.06
C VAL A 105 15.68 6.32 -2.20
N ILE A 106 16.03 5.23 -1.52
CA ILE A 106 17.35 4.61 -1.64
C ILE A 106 17.36 3.65 -2.84
N LEU A 107 18.27 3.87 -3.78
CA LEU A 107 18.30 3.12 -5.05
C LEU A 107 19.12 1.83 -4.99
N LYS A 108 20.18 1.79 -4.17
CA LYS A 108 21.16 0.68 -4.16
C LYS A 108 21.38 0.08 -2.77
N GLU A 109 20.31 -0.39 -2.14
CA GLU A 109 20.37 -0.91 -0.77
C GLU A 109 21.30 -2.12 -0.59
N LYS A 110 21.40 -3.01 -1.59
CA LYS A 110 22.19 -4.27 -1.49
C LYS A 110 23.69 -4.07 -1.24
N LYS A 111 24.20 -2.86 -1.49
CA LYS A 111 25.62 -2.52 -1.28
C LYS A 111 25.88 -1.86 0.07
N LEU A 112 24.83 -1.42 0.77
CA LEU A 112 24.94 -0.66 2.02
C LEU A 112 24.87 -1.59 3.23
N PRO A 113 25.72 -1.39 4.26
CA PRO A 113 25.74 -2.22 5.46
C PRO A 113 24.66 -1.79 6.47
N PHE A 114 23.38 -2.04 6.16
CA PHE A 114 22.25 -1.67 7.03
C PHE A 114 22.25 -2.33 8.41
N SER A 115 22.94 -3.45 8.58
CA SER A 115 23.12 -4.10 9.90
C SER A 115 23.84 -3.19 10.90
N LEU A 116 24.68 -2.26 10.43
CA LEU A 116 25.45 -1.34 11.27
C LEU A 116 24.63 -0.16 11.78
N LEU A 117 23.38 -0.01 11.33
CA LEU A 117 22.50 1.10 11.73
C LEU A 117 21.70 0.81 13.01
N LYS A 118 21.46 -0.47 13.33
CA LYS A 118 20.66 -0.87 14.49
C LYS A 118 21.57 -0.95 15.72
N ASP A 119 21.69 0.15 16.46
CA ASP A 119 22.21 0.04 17.83
C ASP A 119 21.13 -0.64 18.68
N HIS A 120 21.43 -1.84 19.18
CA HIS A 120 20.59 -2.48 20.18
C HIS A 120 20.54 -1.56 21.40
N ALA A 121 19.35 -1.00 21.69
CA ALA A 121 19.15 -0.17 22.86
C ALA A 121 19.69 -0.88 24.10
N LYS A 122 20.62 -0.22 24.82
CA LYS A 122 21.40 -0.72 25.96
C LYS A 122 20.60 -0.98 27.25
N GLN A 123 19.31 -1.29 27.16
CA GLN A 123 18.46 -1.61 28.31
C GLN A 123 17.82 -2.99 28.14
N ALA A 124 18.64 -4.02 27.94
CA ALA A 124 18.21 -5.36 28.29
C ALA A 124 18.04 -5.36 29.83
N ARG A 125 16.81 -5.60 30.30
CA ARG A 125 16.59 -5.94 31.73
C ARG A 125 17.58 -7.04 32.08
N ALA A 126 18.27 -6.90 33.22
CA ALA A 126 19.25 -7.89 33.66
C ALA A 126 18.63 -9.29 33.61
N HIS A 127 19.33 -10.25 33.02
CA HIS A 127 18.84 -11.61 32.87
C HIS A 127 18.87 -12.30 34.25
N LEU A 128 17.74 -12.20 34.96
CA LEU A 128 17.60 -12.71 36.34
C LEU A 128 17.97 -14.20 36.46
N LEU A 129 17.78 -14.99 35.41
CA LEU A 129 18.09 -16.42 35.38
C LEU A 129 19.60 -16.71 35.46
N ASP A 130 20.46 -15.76 35.10
CA ASP A 130 21.93 -15.90 35.28
C ASP A 130 22.30 -15.84 36.77
N THR A 131 21.46 -15.17 37.57
CA THR A 131 21.69 -14.99 39.02
C THR A 131 20.88 -15.97 39.87
N GLU A 132 19.66 -16.30 39.46
CA GLU A 132 18.72 -17.17 40.20
C GLU A 132 18.01 -18.12 39.22
N PRO A 133 18.52 -19.36 39.06
CA PRO A 133 17.81 -20.42 38.34
C PRO A 133 16.48 -20.77 39.02
N PHE A 134 15.52 -21.29 38.26
CA PHE A 134 14.19 -21.63 38.79
C PHE A 134 14.23 -22.61 39.98
N GLU A 135 15.13 -23.61 39.94
CA GLU A 135 15.31 -24.59 41.04
C GLU A 135 15.74 -23.91 42.35
N ASP A 136 16.56 -22.86 42.27
CA ASP A 136 17.07 -22.12 43.41
C ASP A 136 16.03 -21.10 43.92
N ALA A 137 15.17 -20.59 43.04
CA ALA A 137 14.10 -19.65 43.38
C ALA A 137 12.90 -20.33 44.09
N PHE A 138 12.46 -21.51 43.60
CA PHE A 138 11.30 -22.23 44.14
C PHE A 138 11.38 -23.73 43.87
N GLY A 139 11.02 -24.55 44.85
CA GLY A 139 11.03 -26.02 44.75
C GLY A 139 11.77 -26.71 45.91
N PRO A 140 12.01 -28.03 45.81
CA PRO A 140 12.66 -28.80 46.88
C PRO A 140 14.13 -28.40 47.09
N LYS A 141 14.80 -27.89 46.05
CA LYS A 141 16.19 -27.41 46.10
C LYS A 141 16.31 -25.88 46.30
N ARG A 142 15.23 -25.21 46.73
CA ARG A 142 15.21 -23.76 46.88
C ARG A 142 16.36 -23.27 47.78
N LYS A 143 17.07 -22.25 47.31
CA LYS A 143 18.07 -21.50 48.09
C LYS A 143 17.59 -20.11 48.48
N ARG A 144 16.52 -19.62 47.84
CA ARG A 144 15.93 -18.31 48.16
C ARG A 144 15.14 -18.38 49.47
N ILE A 145 15.70 -17.76 50.51
CA ILE A 145 15.08 -17.68 51.84
C ILE A 145 14.33 -16.35 52.04
N ARG A 146 14.80 -15.25 51.43
CA ARG A 146 14.22 -13.90 51.60
C ARG A 146 13.73 -13.33 50.27
N PRO A 147 12.60 -12.59 50.26
CA PRO A 147 12.16 -11.87 49.08
C PRO A 147 13.03 -10.63 48.84
N LYS A 148 13.32 -10.34 47.57
CA LYS A 148 13.87 -9.04 47.15
C LYS A 148 12.71 -8.05 47.07
N LEU A 149 12.50 -7.28 48.14
CA LEU A 149 11.45 -6.27 48.20
C LEU A 149 11.95 -4.97 47.54
N LEU A 150 11.07 -4.31 46.80
CA LEU A 150 11.32 -2.98 46.23
C LEU A 150 10.96 -1.84 47.22
N ALA A 151 10.69 -2.19 48.48
CA ALA A 151 10.29 -1.28 49.55
C ALA A 151 11.33 -1.39 50.67
N VAL A 152 11.76 -0.24 51.19
CA VAL A 152 12.76 -0.16 52.26
C VAL A 152 12.07 -0.21 53.63
N ASP A 153 10.97 0.54 53.77
CA ASP A 153 10.24 0.71 55.03
C ASP A 153 8.80 0.17 54.95
N TYR A 154 8.23 -0.14 56.12
CA TYR A 154 6.85 -0.63 56.22
C TYR A 154 5.83 0.37 55.65
N GLU A 155 6.00 1.66 55.93
CA GLU A 155 5.14 2.72 55.39
C GLU A 155 5.19 2.78 53.85
N SER A 156 6.38 2.57 53.26
CA SER A 156 6.55 2.54 51.81
C SER A 156 5.90 1.32 51.16
N LEU A 157 5.79 0.22 51.89
CA LEU A 157 5.10 -0.98 51.44
C LEU A 157 3.57 -0.79 51.48
N VAL A 158 3.04 -0.19 52.56
CA VAL A 158 1.61 0.12 52.70
C VAL A 158 1.14 1.05 51.57
N LYS A 159 1.87 2.14 51.31
CA LYS A 159 1.55 3.05 50.19
C LYS A 159 1.51 2.36 48.82
N LYS A 160 2.38 1.38 48.59
CA LYS A 160 2.38 0.58 47.35
C LYS A 160 1.22 -0.41 47.31
N ALA A 161 0.84 -0.98 48.45
CA ALA A 161 -0.31 -1.86 48.55
C ALA A 161 -1.60 -1.09 48.25
N ASP A 162 -1.78 0.09 48.86
CA ASP A 162 -2.94 0.97 48.62
C ASP A 162 -3.02 1.37 47.15
N GLY A 163 -1.91 1.85 46.55
CA GLY A 163 -1.91 2.19 45.12
C GLY A 163 -2.15 0.99 44.19
N SER A 164 -1.75 -0.22 44.59
CA SER A 164 -2.07 -1.45 43.84
C SER A 164 -3.54 -1.85 43.99
N GLN A 165 -4.13 -1.62 45.15
CA GLN A 165 -5.54 -1.85 45.41
C GLN A 165 -6.38 -0.87 44.60
N ASP A 166 -6.04 0.42 44.60
CA ASP A 166 -6.68 1.44 43.77
C ASP A 166 -6.59 1.09 42.28
N ALA A 167 -5.42 0.63 41.81
CA ALA A 167 -5.23 0.20 40.43
C ALA A 167 -6.05 -1.07 40.10
N PHE A 168 -6.20 -1.98 41.06
CA PHE A 168 -7.05 -3.16 40.92
C PHE A 168 -8.53 -2.75 40.84
N GLU A 169 -9.01 -1.91 41.75
CA GLU A 169 -10.38 -1.43 41.79
C GLU A 169 -10.73 -0.60 40.54
N GLN A 170 -9.81 0.22 40.04
CA GLN A 170 -9.99 0.93 38.77
C GLN A 170 -10.10 -0.03 37.58
N LYS A 171 -9.29 -1.10 37.57
CA LYS A 171 -9.30 -2.08 36.48
C LYS A 171 -10.54 -2.97 36.51
N TYR A 172 -10.93 -3.44 37.69
CA TYR A 172 -12.01 -4.41 37.86
C TYR A 172 -13.38 -3.77 38.07
N GLY A 173 -13.44 -2.58 38.68
CA GLY A 173 -14.67 -1.79 38.75
C GLY A 173 -15.19 -1.38 37.37
N ALA A 174 -14.31 -1.25 36.37
CA ALA A 174 -14.67 -1.01 34.97
C ALA A 174 -15.02 -2.29 34.18
N SER A 175 -14.58 -3.48 34.64
CA SER A 175 -14.76 -4.74 33.90
C SER A 175 -15.97 -5.58 34.35
N THR A 176 -16.72 -5.14 35.37
CA THR A 176 -17.94 -5.81 35.85
C THR A 176 -19.01 -6.01 34.77
N SER A 177 -18.93 -5.29 33.65
CA SER A 177 -19.84 -5.44 32.51
C SER A 177 -19.58 -6.67 31.65
N THR A 178 -18.38 -7.27 31.68
CA THR A 178 -18.00 -8.38 30.79
C THR A 178 -18.24 -9.77 31.40
N GLU A 179 -18.25 -9.87 32.73
CA GLU A 179 -18.51 -11.12 33.44
C GLU A 179 -20.01 -11.39 33.67
N ALA A 180 -20.89 -10.42 33.40
CA ALA A 180 -22.34 -10.57 33.54
C ALA A 180 -22.93 -11.67 32.64
N GLY A 181 -22.25 -12.05 31.55
CA GLY A 181 -22.71 -13.11 30.63
C GLY A 181 -22.61 -14.53 31.20
N GLU A 182 -21.66 -14.82 32.10
CA GLU A 182 -21.51 -16.17 32.66
C GLU A 182 -22.47 -16.47 33.82
N VAL A 183 -23.06 -15.43 34.43
CA VAL A 183 -23.92 -15.56 35.61
C VAL A 183 -25.29 -16.15 35.27
N ASP A 184 -25.78 -15.93 34.05
CA ASP A 184 -27.14 -16.30 33.63
C ASP A 184 -27.19 -17.57 32.74
N GLY A 185 -26.03 -18.22 32.52
CA GLY A 185 -25.93 -19.47 31.75
C GLY A 185 -26.15 -19.34 30.23
N PHE A 186 -26.44 -18.15 29.72
CA PHE A 186 -26.52 -17.86 28.29
C PHE A 186 -25.12 -17.65 27.70
N ARG A 187 -24.89 -18.19 26.49
CA ARG A 187 -23.66 -17.98 25.74
C ARG A 187 -23.99 -17.24 24.45
N ASP A 188 -23.13 -16.31 24.08
CA ASP A 188 -23.20 -15.66 22.79
C ASP A 188 -23.15 -16.69 21.66
N LEU A 189 -23.91 -16.43 20.60
CA LEU A 189 -23.93 -17.23 19.40
C LEU A 189 -22.53 -17.30 18.78
N VAL A 190 -22.21 -18.47 18.22
CA VAL A 190 -20.92 -18.66 17.56
C VAL A 190 -20.86 -17.77 16.31
N ARG A 191 -19.85 -16.89 16.30
CA ARG A 191 -19.54 -16.02 15.15
C ARG A 191 -19.51 -16.81 13.84
N HIS A 192 -20.28 -16.34 12.87
CA HIS A 192 -20.40 -17.03 11.59
C HIS A 192 -19.11 -16.95 10.76
N ASN A 193 -18.74 -18.06 10.09
CA ASN A 193 -17.52 -18.21 9.28
C ASN A 193 -17.40 -17.21 8.10
N MET A 194 -18.47 -16.47 7.78
CA MET A 194 -18.42 -15.44 6.73
C MET A 194 -17.56 -14.24 7.11
N PHE A 195 -17.44 -13.93 8.41
CA PHE A 195 -16.63 -12.80 8.88
C PHE A 195 -15.12 -13.07 8.79
N GLU A 196 -14.73 -14.34 8.68
CA GLU A 196 -13.34 -14.74 8.45
C GLU A 196 -12.93 -14.68 6.96
N LYS A 197 -13.87 -14.41 6.05
CA LYS A 197 -13.57 -14.27 4.63
C LYS A 197 -12.61 -13.09 4.42
N GLY A 198 -11.55 -13.34 3.65
CA GLY A 198 -10.45 -12.38 3.47
C GLY A 198 -9.23 -12.65 4.35
N GLN A 199 -9.37 -13.48 5.39
CA GLN A 199 -8.28 -13.88 6.29
C GLN A 199 -7.66 -15.25 5.94
N SER A 200 -8.16 -15.92 4.90
CA SER A 200 -7.71 -17.25 4.50
C SER A 200 -6.21 -17.29 4.12
N LYS A 201 -5.48 -18.32 4.57
CA LYS A 201 -4.09 -18.60 4.21
C LYS A 201 -3.83 -18.53 2.70
N ARG A 202 -4.81 -18.93 1.88
CA ARG A 202 -4.72 -18.84 0.41
C ARG A 202 -4.57 -17.39 -0.05
N ILE A 203 -5.41 -16.48 0.45
CA ILE A 203 -5.42 -15.06 0.07
C ILE A 203 -4.12 -14.39 0.55
N TRP A 204 -3.69 -14.70 1.76
CA TRP A 204 -2.41 -14.24 2.29
C TRP A 204 -1.20 -14.77 1.48
N GLY A 205 -1.24 -16.03 1.06
CA GLY A 205 -0.24 -16.58 0.15
C GLY A 205 -0.17 -15.82 -1.18
N GLU A 206 -1.32 -15.43 -1.74
CA GLU A 206 -1.36 -14.58 -2.94
C GLU A 206 -0.82 -13.16 -2.66
N LEU A 207 -1.16 -12.57 -1.52
CA LEU A 207 -0.64 -11.26 -1.12
C LEU A 207 0.89 -11.25 -1.06
N TYR A 208 1.50 -12.21 -0.36
CA TYR A 208 2.96 -12.25 -0.22
C TYR A 208 3.67 -12.51 -1.55
N LYS A 209 3.06 -13.27 -2.48
CA LYS A 209 3.57 -13.39 -3.86
C LYS A 209 3.58 -12.05 -4.59
N VAL A 210 2.50 -11.26 -4.46
CA VAL A 210 2.40 -9.93 -5.07
C VAL A 210 3.44 -8.99 -4.47
N ILE A 211 3.58 -8.98 -3.15
CA ILE A 211 4.58 -8.18 -2.45
C ILE A 211 5.98 -8.54 -2.96
N ASP A 212 6.36 -9.82 -2.93
CA ASP A 212 7.69 -10.27 -3.35
C ASP A 212 7.98 -9.93 -4.83
N SER A 213 6.99 -10.14 -5.70
CA SER A 213 7.12 -9.86 -7.13
C SER A 213 7.10 -8.37 -7.50
N SER A 214 6.69 -7.49 -6.59
CA SER A 214 6.57 -6.05 -6.83
C SER A 214 7.82 -5.26 -6.43
N ASP A 215 8.09 -4.21 -7.19
CA ASP A 215 9.11 -3.18 -6.90
C ASP A 215 8.53 -1.98 -6.14
N VAL A 216 7.25 -1.71 -6.38
CA VAL A 216 6.46 -0.65 -5.77
C VAL A 216 5.12 -1.26 -5.36
N VAL A 217 4.70 -1.03 -4.12
CA VAL A 217 3.42 -1.46 -3.57
C VAL A 217 2.52 -0.23 -3.44
N VAL A 218 1.36 -0.26 -4.09
CA VAL A 218 0.32 0.76 -3.97
C VAL A 218 -0.76 0.22 -3.05
N GLN A 219 -0.90 0.82 -1.88
CA GLN A 219 -1.95 0.51 -0.93
C GLN A 219 -3.18 1.37 -1.21
N VAL A 220 -4.24 0.75 -1.71
CA VAL A 220 -5.50 1.41 -2.05
C VAL A 220 -6.40 1.45 -0.82
N LEU A 221 -6.83 2.66 -0.43
CA LEU A 221 -7.72 2.94 0.69
C LEU A 221 -9.06 3.49 0.18
N ASP A 222 -10.14 3.29 0.95
CA ASP A 222 -11.43 3.93 0.70
C ASP A 222 -11.44 5.32 1.36
N ALA A 223 -11.74 6.37 0.59
CA ALA A 223 -11.70 7.76 1.06
C ALA A 223 -12.70 8.05 2.20
N ARG A 224 -13.78 7.26 2.31
CA ARG A 224 -14.80 7.42 3.34
C ARG A 224 -14.30 7.06 4.73
N ASP A 225 -13.47 6.02 4.84
CA ASP A 225 -12.82 5.60 6.07
C ASP A 225 -11.39 5.08 5.77
N PRO A 226 -10.42 6.00 5.63
CA PRO A 226 -9.08 5.62 5.22
C PRO A 226 -8.34 4.85 6.31
N GLN A 227 -8.57 5.15 7.59
CA GLN A 227 -7.89 4.44 8.69
C GLN A 227 -8.48 3.05 8.92
N GLY A 228 -9.80 2.88 8.82
CA GLY A 228 -10.42 1.56 8.96
C GLY A 228 -10.10 0.60 7.81
N THR A 229 -9.81 1.13 6.61
CA THR A 229 -9.35 0.35 5.45
C THR A 229 -7.83 0.28 5.30
N ARG A 230 -7.08 0.88 6.23
CA ARG A 230 -5.61 0.84 6.24
C ARG A 230 -5.12 -0.42 6.94
N CYS A 231 -4.00 -0.94 6.44
CA CYS A 231 -3.36 -2.10 7.01
C CYS A 231 -1.98 -1.75 7.56
N ARG A 232 -1.89 -1.56 8.88
CA ARG A 232 -0.60 -1.31 9.56
C ARG A 232 0.33 -2.53 9.59
N HIS A 233 -0.22 -3.74 9.57
CA HIS A 233 0.58 -4.97 9.54
C HIS A 233 1.41 -5.06 8.26
N LEU A 234 0.81 -4.78 7.09
CA LEU A 234 1.50 -4.75 5.81
C LEU A 234 2.64 -3.73 5.82
N GLU A 235 2.36 -2.53 6.33
CA GLU A 235 3.33 -1.44 6.41
C GLU A 235 4.51 -1.82 7.30
N ARG A 236 4.25 -2.43 8.46
CA ARG A 236 5.29 -2.95 9.36
C ARG A 236 6.12 -4.03 8.68
N HIS A 237 5.46 -4.99 8.03
CA HIS A 237 6.13 -6.05 7.29
C HIS A 237 7.06 -5.50 6.19
N LEU A 238 6.60 -4.49 5.44
CA LEU A 238 7.41 -3.85 4.41
C LEU A 238 8.62 -3.11 5.00
N LYS A 239 8.43 -2.37 6.11
CA LYS A 239 9.52 -1.67 6.81
C LYS A 239 10.56 -2.61 7.41
N GLU A 240 10.14 -3.75 7.96
CA GLU A 240 11.03 -4.68 8.67
C GLU A 240 11.75 -5.65 7.72
N HIS A 241 11.04 -6.18 6.70
CA HIS A 241 11.56 -7.26 5.85
C HIS A 241 11.87 -6.83 4.41
N CYS A 242 11.27 -5.74 3.92
CA CYS A 242 11.29 -5.36 2.50
C CYS A 242 11.61 -3.88 2.28
N THR A 243 12.67 -3.36 2.92
CA THR A 243 13.08 -1.94 2.84
C THR A 243 13.23 -1.42 1.41
N HIS A 244 13.72 -2.27 0.50
CA HIS A 244 13.96 -1.94 -0.92
C HIS A 244 12.70 -1.77 -1.78
N LYS A 245 11.52 -2.05 -1.21
CA LYS A 245 10.22 -1.86 -1.86
C LYS A 245 9.65 -0.52 -1.44
N HIS A 246 9.14 0.24 -2.41
CA HIS A 246 8.53 1.55 -2.12
C HIS A 246 7.03 1.41 -1.95
N MET A 247 6.48 2.09 -0.95
CA MET A 247 5.04 2.07 -0.69
C MET A 247 4.43 3.43 -1.00
N ILE A 248 3.28 3.41 -1.67
CA ILE A 248 2.47 4.60 -2.00
C ILE A 248 1.06 4.33 -1.51
N VAL A 249 0.44 5.33 -0.90
CA VAL A 249 -0.96 5.25 -0.50
C VAL A 249 -1.83 5.90 -1.59
N LEU A 250 -2.89 5.21 -1.99
CA LEU A 250 -3.84 5.70 -2.98
C LEU A 250 -5.23 5.80 -2.34
N LEU A 251 -5.68 7.02 -2.11
CA LEU A 251 -7.00 7.31 -1.58
C LEU A 251 -8.01 7.27 -2.73
N ASN A 252 -8.81 6.22 -2.82
CA ASN A 252 -9.78 6.02 -3.89
C ASN A 252 -11.21 6.32 -3.43
N LYS A 253 -12.12 6.56 -4.37
CA LYS A 253 -13.53 6.97 -4.13
C LYS A 253 -13.67 8.39 -3.57
N CYS A 254 -12.78 9.30 -3.98
CA CYS A 254 -12.85 10.71 -3.57
C CYS A 254 -14.13 11.43 -4.04
N ASP A 255 -14.86 10.86 -5.00
CA ASP A 255 -16.17 11.34 -5.46
C ASP A 255 -17.29 11.19 -4.42
N LEU A 256 -17.14 10.28 -3.44
CA LEU A 256 -18.15 10.03 -2.41
C LEU A 256 -18.03 10.97 -1.20
N ILE A 257 -16.97 11.79 -1.14
CA ILE A 257 -16.68 12.65 -0.01
C ILE A 257 -16.44 14.09 -0.46
N PRO A 258 -16.67 15.09 0.42
CA PRO A 258 -16.35 16.48 0.09
C PRO A 258 -14.86 16.70 -0.20
N ALA A 259 -14.56 17.71 -1.02
CA ALA A 259 -13.18 18.05 -1.40
C ALA A 259 -12.30 18.42 -0.20
N TRP A 260 -12.84 19.16 0.78
CA TRP A 260 -12.10 19.52 2.00
C TRP A 260 -11.69 18.30 2.83
N ALA A 261 -12.55 17.28 2.90
CA ALA A 261 -12.27 16.04 3.64
C ALA A 261 -11.18 15.24 2.94
N THR A 262 -11.23 15.17 1.60
CA THR A 262 -10.16 14.59 0.78
C THR A 262 -8.83 15.31 1.06
N LYS A 263 -8.79 16.65 1.01
CA LYS A 263 -7.59 17.45 1.28
C LYS A 263 -7.05 17.21 2.69
N GLY A 264 -7.92 17.16 3.69
CA GLY A 264 -7.54 16.88 5.08
C GLY A 264 -6.91 15.50 5.25
N TRP A 265 -7.51 14.46 4.66
CA TRP A 265 -6.94 13.11 4.68
C TRP A 265 -5.60 13.01 3.92
N LEU A 266 -5.46 13.70 2.78
CA LEU A 266 -4.18 13.77 2.06
C LEU A 266 -3.10 14.38 2.94
N ARG A 267 -3.38 15.47 3.67
CA ARG A 267 -2.43 16.10 4.59
C ARG A 267 -1.98 15.16 5.70
N VAL A 268 -2.90 14.41 6.30
CA VAL A 268 -2.59 13.48 7.40
C VAL A 268 -1.76 12.31 6.89
N LEU A 269 -2.18 11.67 5.80
CA LEU A 269 -1.52 10.46 5.29
C LEU A 269 -0.17 10.77 4.61
N SER A 270 -0.02 11.95 3.99
CA SER A 270 1.22 12.39 3.34
C SER A 270 2.39 12.57 4.31
N LYS A 271 2.12 12.79 5.61
CA LYS A 271 3.17 12.80 6.64
C LYS A 271 3.88 11.44 6.74
N GLU A 272 3.15 10.35 6.53
CA GLU A 272 3.67 8.99 6.66
C GLU A 272 4.12 8.37 5.33
N TYR A 273 3.33 8.51 4.27
CA TYR A 273 3.68 7.96 2.96
C TYR A 273 3.19 8.87 1.83
N PRO A 274 3.88 8.89 0.67
CA PRO A 274 3.38 9.58 -0.51
C PRO A 274 1.94 9.14 -0.81
N THR A 275 1.00 10.08 -0.69
CA THR A 275 -0.44 9.80 -0.80
C THR A 275 -1.04 10.54 -1.98
N LEU A 276 -1.84 9.84 -2.79
CA LEU A 276 -2.51 10.40 -3.95
C LEU A 276 -4.03 10.22 -3.84
N ALA A 277 -4.80 11.26 -4.18
CA ALA A 277 -6.24 11.17 -4.38
C ALA A 277 -6.57 10.58 -5.75
N PHE A 278 -7.61 9.75 -5.80
CA PHE A 278 -8.02 9.05 -7.02
C PHE A 278 -9.53 8.85 -7.09
N HIS A 279 -10.06 8.97 -8.30
CA HIS A 279 -11.40 8.50 -8.64
C HIS A 279 -11.32 7.56 -9.84
N ALA A 280 -11.63 6.29 -9.58
CA ALA A 280 -11.56 5.22 -10.56
C ALA A 280 -12.82 5.17 -11.44
N SER A 281 -12.74 5.82 -12.58
CA SER A 281 -13.69 5.66 -13.69
C SER A 281 -12.91 5.52 -15.00
N VAL A 282 -13.46 4.81 -15.98
CA VAL A 282 -12.80 4.67 -17.30
C VAL A 282 -12.94 5.96 -18.11
N ASN A 283 -14.08 6.64 -17.96
CA ASN A 283 -14.43 7.82 -18.76
C ASN A 283 -14.06 9.13 -18.05
N LYS A 284 -14.44 9.27 -16.76
CA LYS A 284 -14.24 10.49 -15.97
C LYS A 284 -13.32 10.21 -14.79
N SER A 285 -12.03 9.99 -15.04
CA SER A 285 -11.07 9.68 -13.96
C SER A 285 -10.45 10.93 -13.33
N PHE A 286 -10.21 10.90 -12.02
CA PHE A 286 -9.37 11.88 -11.31
C PHE A 286 -8.08 11.22 -10.81
N GLY A 287 -6.96 11.94 -10.79
CA GLY A 287 -5.67 11.45 -10.25
C GLY A 287 -4.88 10.51 -11.17
N LYS A 288 -5.43 10.08 -12.32
CA LYS A 288 -4.77 9.20 -13.32
C LYS A 288 -3.41 9.70 -13.77
N GLY A 289 -3.32 10.97 -14.16
CA GLY A 289 -2.07 11.59 -14.61
C GLY A 289 -1.01 11.66 -13.52
N SER A 290 -1.43 11.95 -12.28
CA SER A 290 -0.54 12.02 -11.11
C SER A 290 0.07 10.66 -10.78
N LEU A 291 -0.77 9.62 -10.67
CA LEU A 291 -0.29 8.25 -10.41
C LEU A 291 0.64 7.77 -11.53
N LEU A 292 0.30 8.03 -12.79
CA LEU A 292 1.15 7.65 -13.92
C LEU A 292 2.48 8.40 -13.94
N SER A 293 2.50 9.68 -13.54
CA SER A 293 3.73 10.45 -13.37
C SER A 293 4.65 9.81 -12.33
N VAL A 294 4.10 9.50 -11.14
CA VAL A 294 4.86 8.86 -10.06
C VAL A 294 5.41 7.49 -10.49
N LEU A 295 4.59 6.64 -11.13
CA LEU A 295 5.05 5.33 -11.61
C LEU A 295 6.15 5.45 -12.69
N ARG A 296 6.07 6.44 -13.58
CA ARG A 296 7.13 6.72 -14.56
C ARG A 296 8.43 7.20 -13.89
N GLN A 297 8.33 7.99 -12.81
CA GLN A 297 9.50 8.40 -12.04
C GLN A 297 10.20 7.19 -11.41
N PHE A 298 9.45 6.26 -10.79
CA PHE A 298 10.02 5.00 -10.31
C PHE A 298 10.63 4.14 -11.43
N ALA A 299 10.01 4.09 -12.61
CA ALA A 299 10.57 3.39 -13.76
C ALA A 299 11.87 4.02 -14.29
N ARG A 300 12.02 5.34 -14.15
CA ARG A 300 13.25 6.06 -14.48
C ARG A 300 14.35 5.84 -13.44
N LEU A 301 13.98 5.84 -12.14
CA LEU A 301 14.89 5.61 -11.03
C LEU A 301 15.48 4.19 -11.05
N LYS A 302 14.65 3.18 -11.31
CA LYS A 302 15.07 1.77 -11.47
C LYS A 302 15.44 1.47 -12.94
N SER A 303 16.43 2.19 -13.47
CA SER A 303 16.91 2.03 -14.85
C SER A 303 17.76 0.77 -15.07
N ASP A 304 18.30 0.20 -13.99
CA ASP A 304 19.03 -1.07 -13.96
C ASP A 304 18.13 -2.27 -14.30
N LYS A 305 16.83 -2.16 -14.03
CA LYS A 305 15.82 -3.16 -14.38
C LYS A 305 15.18 -2.86 -15.73
N GLN A 306 14.98 -3.92 -16.52
CA GLN A 306 14.28 -3.83 -17.80
C GLN A 306 12.84 -3.32 -17.64
N ALA A 307 12.14 -3.82 -16.61
CA ALA A 307 10.79 -3.41 -16.26
C ALA A 307 10.62 -3.40 -14.75
N ILE A 308 9.69 -2.56 -14.27
CA ILE A 308 9.24 -2.51 -12.88
C ILE A 308 7.86 -3.15 -12.76
N SER A 309 7.61 -3.77 -11.60
CA SER A 309 6.31 -4.33 -11.26
C SER A 309 5.67 -3.54 -10.12
N VAL A 310 4.39 -3.19 -10.27
CA VAL A 310 3.62 -2.39 -9.32
C VAL A 310 2.47 -3.23 -8.78
N GLY A 311 2.48 -3.55 -7.48
CA GLY A 311 1.44 -4.35 -6.85
C GLY A 311 0.35 -3.48 -6.22
N PHE A 312 -0.92 -3.76 -6.50
CA PHE A 312 -2.06 -3.09 -5.85
C PHE A 312 -2.58 -3.95 -4.70
N VAL A 313 -2.53 -3.42 -3.49
CA VAL A 313 -2.94 -4.11 -2.25
C VAL A 313 -3.96 -3.27 -1.49
N GLY A 314 -4.85 -3.90 -0.73
CA GLY A 314 -5.86 -3.21 0.09
C GLY A 314 -7.09 -4.07 0.37
N TYR A 315 -8.00 -3.54 1.19
CA TYR A 315 -9.23 -4.21 1.58
C TYR A 315 -10.08 -4.64 0.36
N PRO A 316 -10.99 -5.62 0.51
CA PRO A 316 -12.04 -5.86 -0.48
C PRO A 316 -12.81 -4.56 -0.80
N ASN A 317 -13.35 -4.45 -2.02
CA ASN A 317 -14.21 -3.33 -2.44
C ASN A 317 -13.63 -1.89 -2.37
N VAL A 318 -12.35 -1.70 -2.05
CA VAL A 318 -11.69 -0.37 -2.14
C VAL A 318 -11.47 0.12 -3.57
N GLY A 319 -11.60 -0.77 -4.57
CA GLY A 319 -11.50 -0.42 -6.00
C GLY A 319 -10.16 -0.69 -6.69
N LYS A 320 -9.33 -1.61 -6.18
CA LYS A 320 -8.03 -2.01 -6.77
C LYS A 320 -8.11 -2.30 -8.28
N SER A 321 -8.99 -3.23 -8.66
CA SER A 321 -9.19 -3.63 -10.06
C SER A 321 -9.75 -2.49 -10.92
N SER A 322 -10.58 -1.61 -10.34
CA SER A 322 -11.11 -0.42 -11.02
C SER A 322 -9.99 0.60 -11.31
N VAL A 323 -9.08 0.85 -10.36
CA VAL A 323 -7.91 1.71 -10.56
C VAL A 323 -7.07 1.20 -11.74
N ILE A 324 -6.84 -0.11 -11.81
CA ILE A 324 -6.09 -0.72 -12.92
C ILE A 324 -6.80 -0.52 -14.26
N ASN A 325 -8.12 -0.71 -14.32
CA ASN A 325 -8.91 -0.48 -15.52
C ASN A 325 -8.85 0.99 -15.98
N THR A 326 -8.93 1.93 -15.03
CA THR A 326 -8.77 3.37 -15.29
C THR A 326 -7.38 3.70 -15.85
N LEU A 327 -6.32 3.13 -15.29
CA LEU A 327 -4.96 3.30 -15.79
C LEU A 327 -4.80 2.73 -17.21
N ARG A 328 -5.49 1.64 -17.52
CA ARG A 328 -5.51 1.03 -18.87
C ARG A 328 -6.49 1.69 -19.84
N THR A 329 -7.37 2.57 -19.37
CA THR A 329 -8.49 3.14 -20.14
C THR A 329 -9.40 2.07 -20.78
N LYS A 330 -9.44 0.86 -20.20
CA LYS A 330 -10.27 -0.25 -20.68
C LYS A 330 -10.53 -1.27 -19.58
N ASN A 331 -11.60 -2.04 -19.71
CA ASN A 331 -11.95 -3.10 -18.77
C ASN A 331 -11.05 -4.34 -18.98
N VAL A 332 -9.97 -4.45 -18.20
CA VAL A 332 -9.05 -5.60 -18.22
C VAL A 332 -9.37 -6.55 -17.07
N CYS A 333 -9.56 -6.01 -15.88
CA CYS A 333 -9.95 -6.75 -14.69
C CYS A 333 -11.47 -6.83 -14.59
N LYS A 334 -11.99 -7.96 -14.11
CA LYS A 334 -13.40 -8.07 -13.72
C LYS A 334 -13.64 -7.21 -12.48
N VAL A 335 -14.73 -6.44 -12.50
CA VAL A 335 -15.13 -5.55 -11.40
C VAL A 335 -16.60 -5.78 -11.09
N ALA A 336 -16.93 -5.85 -9.80
CA ALA A 336 -18.28 -5.98 -9.30
C ALA A 336 -18.38 -5.26 -7.95
N PRO A 337 -19.57 -4.77 -7.54
CA PRO A 337 -19.78 -4.18 -6.22
C PRO A 337 -19.81 -5.23 -5.09
N ILE A 338 -19.55 -6.50 -5.41
CA ILE A 338 -19.59 -7.63 -4.48
C ILE A 338 -18.15 -8.00 -4.10
N PRO A 339 -17.86 -8.26 -2.82
CA PRO A 339 -16.52 -8.67 -2.41
C PRO A 339 -16.16 -10.06 -2.96
N GLY A 340 -14.86 -10.24 -3.19
CA GLY A 340 -14.28 -11.52 -3.62
C GLY A 340 -14.39 -11.80 -5.13
N GLU A 341 -14.60 -10.76 -5.96
CA GLU A 341 -14.55 -10.88 -7.42
C GLU A 341 -13.15 -11.30 -7.90
N THR A 342 -12.12 -10.55 -7.47
CA THR A 342 -10.72 -10.91 -7.71
C THR A 342 -10.28 -11.99 -6.72
N LYS A 343 -10.03 -13.21 -7.23
CA LYS A 343 -9.67 -14.39 -6.41
C LYS A 343 -8.19 -14.77 -6.47
N VAL A 344 -7.51 -14.42 -7.56
CA VAL A 344 -6.12 -14.82 -7.87
C VAL A 344 -5.42 -13.59 -8.44
N TRP A 345 -4.13 -13.45 -8.15
CA TRP A 345 -3.33 -12.37 -8.72
C TRP A 345 -3.19 -12.47 -10.25
N GLN A 346 -3.01 -11.33 -10.91
CA GLN A 346 -2.84 -11.28 -12.36
C GLN A 346 -1.88 -10.16 -12.78
N TYR A 347 -1.07 -10.45 -13.80
CA TYR A 347 -0.16 -9.47 -14.40
C TYR A 347 -0.81 -8.73 -15.56
N ILE A 348 -0.71 -7.41 -15.52
CA ILE A 348 -1.32 -6.50 -16.50
C ILE A 348 -0.26 -5.53 -17.02
N THR A 349 -0.11 -5.47 -18.34
CA THR A 349 0.94 -4.69 -18.99
C THR A 349 0.52 -3.24 -19.22
N LEU A 350 1.00 -2.27 -18.43
CA LEU A 350 0.64 -0.85 -18.66
C LEU A 350 1.47 -0.25 -19.81
N THR A 351 2.80 -0.40 -19.72
CA THR A 351 3.75 -0.02 -20.77
C THR A 351 4.79 -1.14 -20.92
N LYS A 352 5.69 -1.04 -21.91
CA LYS A 352 6.80 -2.01 -22.06
C LYS A 352 7.70 -2.12 -20.82
N ARG A 353 7.74 -1.07 -19.98
CA ARG A 353 8.58 -1.02 -18.77
C ARG A 353 7.81 -1.11 -17.45
N ILE A 354 6.47 -1.07 -17.45
CA ILE A 354 5.66 -1.06 -16.24
C ILE A 354 4.60 -2.15 -16.31
N TYR A 355 4.69 -3.08 -15.37
CA TYR A 355 3.69 -4.11 -15.12
C TYR A 355 2.89 -3.77 -13.87
N LEU A 356 1.58 -3.96 -13.93
CA LEU A 356 0.66 -3.82 -12.81
C LEU A 356 0.27 -5.23 -12.34
N ILE A 357 0.13 -5.42 -11.04
CA ILE A 357 -0.29 -6.68 -10.44
C ILE A 357 -1.54 -6.40 -9.61
N ASP A 358 -2.65 -7.04 -9.99
CA ASP A 358 -3.89 -7.02 -9.21
C ASP A 358 -3.84 -8.12 -8.14
N CYS A 359 -4.32 -7.83 -6.93
CA CYS A 359 -4.30 -8.74 -5.79
C CYS A 359 -5.74 -8.93 -5.26
N PRO A 360 -6.11 -10.15 -4.79
CA PRO A 360 -7.34 -10.30 -4.01
C PRO A 360 -7.35 -9.35 -2.80
N GLY A 361 -8.55 -8.96 -2.37
CA GLY A 361 -8.72 -8.15 -1.15
C GLY A 361 -8.33 -8.93 0.10
N VAL A 362 -7.52 -8.30 0.95
CA VAL A 362 -7.00 -8.89 2.19
C VAL A 362 -7.64 -8.19 3.37
N VAL A 363 -8.03 -8.98 4.37
CA VAL A 363 -8.59 -8.47 5.64
C VAL A 363 -7.68 -8.93 6.75
N TYR A 364 -7.33 -7.99 7.61
CA TYR A 364 -6.43 -8.23 8.73
C TYR A 364 -7.25 -8.51 9.98
N GLN A 365 -6.71 -9.35 10.85
CA GLN A 365 -7.30 -9.62 12.16
C GLN A 365 -7.05 -8.42 13.07
N ASN A 366 -7.88 -7.40 12.91
CA ASN A 366 -8.02 -6.33 13.88
C ASN A 366 -9.16 -6.69 14.84
N SER A 367 -9.21 -6.02 15.99
CA SER A 367 -10.33 -6.08 16.95
C SER A 367 -11.58 -5.35 16.42
N ASP A 368 -11.89 -5.54 15.14
CA ASP A 368 -13.05 -4.92 14.49
C ASP A 368 -14.32 -5.70 14.87
N SER A 369 -15.41 -4.96 15.12
CA SER A 369 -16.73 -5.55 15.34
C SER A 369 -17.27 -6.21 14.06
N GLU A 370 -18.26 -7.09 14.19
CA GLU A 370 -18.92 -7.70 13.02
C GLU A 370 -19.54 -6.64 12.11
N THR A 371 -20.20 -5.65 12.71
CA THR A 371 -20.76 -4.50 12.02
C THR A 371 -19.71 -3.73 11.22
N ASP A 372 -18.52 -3.49 11.78
CA ASP A 372 -17.44 -2.82 11.05
C ASP A 372 -16.99 -3.61 9.81
N ILE A 373 -16.91 -4.93 9.90
CA ILE A 373 -16.52 -5.79 8.76
C ILE A 373 -17.59 -5.75 7.66
N VAL A 374 -18.88 -5.72 8.03
CA VAL A 374 -20.00 -5.58 7.07
C VAL A 374 -19.96 -4.21 6.39
N LEU A 375 -19.81 -3.14 7.17
CA LEU A 375 -19.81 -1.76 6.67
C LEU A 375 -18.58 -1.44 5.81
N LYS A 376 -17.43 -2.05 6.08
CA LYS A 376 -16.23 -1.99 5.23
C LYS A 376 -16.40 -2.75 3.90
N GLY A 377 -17.48 -3.50 3.71
CA GLY A 377 -17.78 -4.20 2.46
C GLY A 377 -16.95 -5.45 2.23
N VAL A 378 -16.51 -6.12 3.30
CA VAL A 378 -15.77 -7.39 3.22
C VAL A 378 -16.69 -8.56 2.91
N VAL A 379 -17.89 -8.53 3.49
CA VAL A 379 -18.84 -9.64 3.50
C VAL A 379 -19.93 -9.41 2.45
N ARG A 380 -20.44 -10.51 1.89
CA ARG A 380 -21.57 -10.48 0.96
C ARG A 380 -22.87 -10.35 1.75
N VAL A 381 -23.49 -9.18 1.64
CA VAL A 381 -24.76 -8.82 2.33
C VAL A 381 -25.90 -9.80 2.04
N THR A 382 -25.91 -10.42 0.85
CA THR A 382 -26.94 -11.40 0.47
C THR A 382 -27.03 -12.59 1.43
N ASN A 383 -25.89 -13.00 1.98
CA ASN A 383 -25.77 -14.18 2.83
C ASN A 383 -25.86 -13.85 4.33
N LEU A 384 -26.12 -12.58 4.67
CA LEU A 384 -26.24 -12.14 6.05
C LEU A 384 -27.65 -12.48 6.53
N GLU A 385 -27.76 -13.24 7.62
CA GLU A 385 -29.05 -13.63 8.19
C GLU A 385 -29.59 -12.48 9.05
N ASP A 386 -28.78 -11.99 9.99
CA ASP A 386 -29.14 -10.92 10.93
C ASP A 386 -28.79 -9.52 10.40
N ALA A 387 -29.23 -9.21 9.18
CA ALA A 387 -28.89 -7.94 8.53
C ALA A 387 -29.41 -6.70 9.29
N ALA A 388 -30.50 -6.86 10.06
CA ALA A 388 -31.15 -5.78 10.80
C ALA A 388 -30.27 -5.22 11.94
N GLU A 389 -29.51 -6.07 12.63
CA GLU A 389 -28.67 -5.68 13.78
C GLU A 389 -27.57 -4.67 13.44
N HIS A 390 -27.17 -4.62 12.16
CA HIS A 390 -26.12 -3.71 11.70
C HIS A 390 -26.65 -2.32 11.30
N ILE A 391 -27.97 -2.12 11.27
CA ILE A 391 -28.59 -0.88 10.78
C ILE A 391 -28.46 0.25 11.79
N GLY A 392 -28.52 -0.03 13.10
CA GLY A 392 -28.34 1.00 14.14
C GLY A 392 -27.04 1.78 13.97
N GLU A 393 -25.93 1.11 13.64
CA GLU A 393 -24.64 1.77 13.41
C GLU A 393 -24.60 2.57 12.09
N VAL A 394 -25.34 2.16 11.06
CA VAL A 394 -25.52 2.95 9.82
C VAL A 394 -26.25 4.24 10.14
N LEU A 395 -27.37 4.16 10.86
CA LEU A 395 -28.17 5.33 11.23
C LEU A 395 -27.38 6.31 12.11
N LYS A 396 -26.51 5.80 12.99
CA LYS A 396 -25.60 6.61 13.82
C LYS A 396 -24.52 7.33 13.01
N ARG A 397 -24.01 6.69 11.95
CA ARG A 397 -22.91 7.21 11.13
C ARG A 397 -23.38 8.23 10.09
N VAL A 398 -24.58 8.06 9.55
CA VAL A 398 -25.14 8.93 8.51
C VAL A 398 -25.91 10.09 9.14
N LYS A 399 -25.77 11.29 8.60
CA LYS A 399 -26.60 12.43 9.01
C LYS A 399 -28.07 12.20 8.65
N LYS A 400 -28.98 12.53 9.57
CA LYS A 400 -30.44 12.39 9.41
C LYS A 400 -30.95 12.98 8.09
N GLU A 401 -30.49 14.18 7.72
CA GLU A 401 -30.85 14.86 6.46
C GLU A 401 -30.59 14.03 5.19
N HIS A 402 -29.52 13.23 5.19
CA HIS A 402 -29.17 12.40 4.04
C HIS A 402 -30.05 11.15 3.95
N LEU A 403 -30.46 10.60 5.09
CA LEU A 403 -31.39 9.48 5.17
C LEU A 403 -32.80 9.90 4.76
N GLU A 404 -33.27 11.06 5.25
CA GLU A 404 -34.56 11.62 4.86
C GLU A 404 -34.61 11.87 3.35
N ARG A 405 -33.56 12.45 2.76
CA ARG A 405 -33.48 12.64 1.30
C ARG A 405 -33.49 11.33 0.52
N ALA A 406 -32.82 10.30 1.02
CA ALA A 406 -32.68 9.03 0.32
C ALA A 406 -33.95 8.17 0.39
N TYR A 407 -34.62 8.14 1.55
CA TYR A 407 -35.72 7.21 1.85
C TYR A 407 -37.08 7.89 2.07
N LYS A 408 -37.13 9.23 2.15
CA LYS A 408 -38.34 10.04 2.40
C LYS A 408 -39.00 9.75 3.75
N ILE A 409 -38.22 9.32 4.73
CA ILE A 409 -38.64 9.06 6.11
C ILE A 409 -38.14 10.23 6.97
N LYS A 410 -39.06 10.94 7.64
CA LYS A 410 -38.76 12.16 8.40
C LYS A 410 -38.24 11.86 9.80
N ASP A 411 -38.99 11.06 10.54
CA ASP A 411 -38.72 10.76 11.94
C ASP A 411 -38.89 9.26 12.18
N TRP A 412 -38.02 8.73 13.04
CA TRP A 412 -38.04 7.35 13.51
C TRP A 412 -37.56 7.35 14.96
N GLU A 413 -38.12 6.46 15.78
CA GLU A 413 -37.72 6.33 17.19
C GLU A 413 -36.58 5.33 17.36
N ASP A 414 -36.70 4.18 16.69
CA ASP A 414 -35.77 3.06 16.78
C ASP A 414 -35.28 2.62 15.39
N ASP A 415 -34.21 1.82 15.35
CA ASP A 415 -33.72 1.23 14.10
C ASP A 415 -34.75 0.29 13.46
N ASN A 416 -35.50 -0.45 14.27
CA ASN A 416 -36.61 -1.29 13.83
C ASN A 416 -37.77 -0.47 13.24
N ASP A 417 -38.13 0.65 13.88
CA ASP A 417 -39.17 1.56 13.38
C ASP A 417 -38.79 2.13 12.00
N PHE A 418 -37.53 2.56 11.85
CA PHE A 418 -37.02 2.99 10.55
C PHE A 418 -37.15 1.90 9.47
N LEU A 419 -36.82 0.65 9.80
CA LEU A 419 -36.96 -0.47 8.87
C LEU A 419 -38.42 -0.79 8.52
N VAL A 420 -39.34 -0.73 9.49
CA VAL A 420 -40.77 -0.93 9.26
C VAL A 420 -41.31 0.11 8.29
N GLN A 421 -41.03 1.40 8.54
CA GLN A 421 -41.47 2.49 7.67
C GLN A 421 -40.87 2.39 6.27
N LEU A 422 -39.60 1.98 6.16
CA LEU A 422 -38.96 1.74 4.88
C LEU A 422 -39.63 0.60 4.11
N CYS A 423 -39.92 -0.52 4.77
CA CYS A 423 -40.53 -1.68 4.13
C CYS A 423 -41.96 -1.39 3.67
N GLN A 424 -42.74 -0.64 4.46
CA GLN A 424 -44.08 -0.19 4.07
C GLN A 424 -44.04 0.75 2.86
N SER A 425 -43.16 1.75 2.86
CA SER A 425 -43.04 2.70 1.74
C SER A 425 -42.52 2.08 0.45
N THR A 426 -41.68 1.03 0.55
CA THR A 426 -41.09 0.33 -0.60
C THR A 426 -41.86 -0.92 -1.03
N GLY A 427 -42.92 -1.29 -0.32
CA GLY A 427 -43.72 -2.49 -0.59
C GLY A 427 -42.99 -3.81 -0.35
N LYS A 428 -41.97 -3.83 0.51
CA LYS A 428 -41.22 -5.03 0.90
C LYS A 428 -41.90 -5.72 2.08
N LEU A 429 -43.02 -6.38 1.77
CA LEU A 429 -43.86 -7.08 2.73
C LEU A 429 -43.84 -8.58 2.46
N LEU A 430 -43.86 -9.37 3.54
CA LEU A 430 -44.07 -10.81 3.53
C LEU A 430 -45.55 -11.12 3.29
N LYS A 431 -45.84 -12.41 3.07
CA LYS A 431 -47.22 -12.90 2.96
C LYS A 431 -47.96 -12.60 4.26
N GLY A 432 -49.08 -11.89 4.16
CA GLY A 432 -49.84 -11.42 5.33
C GLY A 432 -49.65 -9.94 5.64
N GLY A 433 -48.81 -9.22 4.89
CA GLY A 433 -48.63 -7.77 5.06
C GLY A 433 -47.60 -7.39 6.13
N GLU A 434 -46.89 -8.37 6.68
CA GLU A 434 -45.82 -8.15 7.65
C GLU A 434 -44.56 -7.55 6.97
N PRO A 435 -43.96 -6.48 7.50
CA PRO A 435 -42.74 -5.90 6.94
C PRO A 435 -41.53 -6.86 6.96
N ASP A 436 -40.82 -6.99 5.83
CA ASP A 436 -39.60 -7.81 5.73
C ASP A 436 -38.36 -7.00 6.15
N LEU A 437 -38.09 -6.97 7.46
CA LEU A 437 -36.97 -6.22 8.04
C LEU A 437 -35.61 -6.65 7.48
N THR A 438 -35.41 -7.95 7.24
CA THR A 438 -34.16 -8.51 6.73
C THR A 438 -33.88 -8.02 5.31
N THR A 439 -34.88 -8.05 4.43
CA THR A 439 -34.72 -7.54 3.05
C THR A 439 -34.54 -6.02 3.03
N GLY A 440 -35.29 -5.29 3.86
CA GLY A 440 -35.12 -3.84 4.03
C GLY A 440 -33.70 -3.49 4.49
N ALA A 441 -33.18 -4.20 5.49
CA ALA A 441 -31.82 -4.00 5.98
C ALA A 441 -30.75 -4.33 4.93
N LYS A 442 -30.91 -5.44 4.18
CA LYS A 442 -30.00 -5.78 3.06
C LYS A 442 -29.99 -4.69 1.97
N MET A 443 -31.13 -4.07 1.69
CA MET A 443 -31.22 -2.96 0.75
C MET A 443 -30.41 -1.75 1.23
N ILE A 444 -30.55 -1.36 2.50
CA ILE A 444 -29.78 -0.25 3.10
C ILE A 444 -28.27 -0.57 3.06
N LEU A 445 -27.86 -1.77 3.46
CA LEU A 445 -26.46 -2.17 3.45
C LEU A 445 -25.85 -2.16 2.04
N HIS A 446 -26.62 -2.53 1.01
CA HIS A 446 -26.19 -2.39 -0.38
C HIS A 446 -26.06 -0.93 -0.81
N ASP A 447 -27.01 -0.07 -0.42
CA ASP A 447 -26.97 1.37 -0.70
C ASP A 447 -25.77 2.05 -0.02
N TRP A 448 -25.44 1.64 1.21
CA TRP A 448 -24.24 2.03 1.94
C TRP A 448 -22.95 1.63 1.20
N GLN A 449 -22.82 0.35 0.81
CA GLN A 449 -21.61 -0.13 0.14
C GLN A 449 -21.40 0.51 -1.24
N ARG A 450 -22.50 0.82 -1.94
CA ARG A 450 -22.49 1.50 -3.25
C ARG A 450 -22.27 3.01 -3.16
N GLY A 451 -22.39 3.60 -1.97
CA GLY A 451 -22.23 5.04 -1.76
C GLY A 451 -23.45 5.86 -2.20
N LYS A 452 -24.64 5.26 -2.27
CA LYS A 452 -25.90 6.00 -2.52
C LYS A 452 -26.27 6.87 -1.31
N ILE A 453 -25.97 6.36 -0.11
CA ILE A 453 -26.04 7.13 1.13
C ILE A 453 -24.65 7.74 1.37
N PRO A 454 -24.54 9.08 1.46
CA PRO A 454 -23.26 9.73 1.71
C PRO A 454 -22.83 9.57 3.16
N PHE A 455 -21.59 9.13 3.35
CA PHE A 455 -20.93 8.99 4.65
C PHE A 455 -19.42 9.19 4.50
N PHE A 456 -18.81 9.84 5.47
CA PHE A 456 -17.36 9.91 5.61
C PHE A 456 -16.95 10.15 7.07
N VAL A 457 -15.80 9.61 7.46
CA VAL A 457 -15.13 9.91 8.71
C VAL A 457 -14.33 11.21 8.54
N PRO A 458 -14.56 12.24 9.36
CA PRO A 458 -13.80 13.47 9.27
C PRO A 458 -12.31 13.22 9.60
N PRO A 459 -11.37 13.87 8.90
CA PRO A 459 -9.97 13.79 9.25
C PRO A 459 -9.74 14.38 10.66
N PRO A 460 -8.74 13.89 11.42
CA PRO A 460 -8.42 14.44 12.72
C PRO A 460 -8.11 15.94 12.59
N LYS A 461 -8.77 16.77 13.40
CA LYS A 461 -8.48 18.19 13.51
C LYS A 461 -7.04 18.31 14.01
N GLN A 462 -6.17 18.91 13.20
CA GLN A 462 -4.87 19.35 13.70
C GLN A 462 -5.12 20.66 14.44
N GLU A 463 -4.60 20.76 15.66
CA GLU A 463 -4.38 22.08 16.25
C GLU A 463 -3.49 22.84 15.27
N VAL A 464 -3.96 24.01 14.87
CA VAL A 464 -3.21 24.90 14.00
C VAL A 464 -2.09 25.46 14.88
N ASP A 465 -0.91 24.84 14.84
CA ASP A 465 0.29 25.55 15.24
C ASP A 465 0.46 26.70 14.24
N ASP A 466 -0.02 27.89 14.62
CA ASP A 466 0.20 29.18 13.95
C ASP A 466 1.67 29.65 14.08
N SER A 467 2.61 28.71 13.99
CA SER A 467 4.06 28.97 14.03
C SER A 467 4.77 28.16 12.96
N SER A 468 4.47 28.43 11.68
CA SER A 468 5.45 28.18 10.63
C SER A 468 6.07 29.52 10.25
N GLU A 469 7.03 29.91 11.08
CA GLU A 469 8.11 30.82 10.71
C GLU A 469 8.66 30.39 9.35
N GLU A 470 8.80 31.37 8.45
CA GLU A 470 9.56 31.20 7.22
C GLU A 470 10.97 30.69 7.56
N PRO A 471 11.54 29.75 6.79
CA PRO A 471 12.90 29.29 7.05
C PRO A 471 13.86 30.46 6.82
N ILE A 472 14.38 31.01 7.93
CA ILE A 472 15.48 31.97 7.94
C ILE A 472 16.65 31.34 7.18
N VAL A 473 16.96 31.90 6.02
CA VAL A 473 18.16 31.59 5.25
C VAL A 473 19.35 32.16 6.01
N HIS A 474 19.99 31.35 6.85
CA HIS A 474 21.30 31.69 7.38
C HIS A 474 22.35 31.51 6.28
N GLY A 475 22.91 32.64 5.85
CA GLY A 475 24.04 32.73 4.94
C GLY A 475 25.27 32.02 5.50
N ILE A 476 25.97 31.31 4.61
CA ILE A 476 27.25 30.66 4.89
C ILE A 476 28.34 31.72 4.68
N ASP A 477 29.04 32.06 5.76
CA ASP A 477 30.31 32.79 5.70
C ASP A 477 31.38 31.94 5.02
N LYS A 478 32.16 32.60 4.15
CA LYS A 478 33.34 32.05 3.49
C LYS A 478 34.57 32.30 4.37
N ASP A 479 35.51 31.37 4.27
CA ASP A 479 36.94 31.46 4.60
C ASP A 479 37.43 30.80 5.91
N ALA A 480 38.03 29.59 5.75
CA ALA A 480 39.19 29.12 6.53
C ALA A 480 39.85 27.86 5.89
N VAL A 481 40.80 28.14 5.00
CA VAL A 481 42.10 27.51 4.66
C VAL A 481 42.48 26.07 5.16
N ALA A 482 42.77 25.22 4.15
CA ALA A 482 43.86 24.23 3.95
C ALA A 482 44.18 23.08 4.95
N ASP A 483 44.05 21.82 4.49
CA ASP A 483 45.11 20.99 3.84
C ASP A 483 44.93 19.48 4.16
N ASN A 484 44.81 18.62 3.13
CA ASN A 484 45.46 17.30 3.00
C ASN A 484 44.94 16.49 1.78
N ASN A 485 45.79 16.46 0.72
CA ASN A 485 45.51 16.01 -0.66
C ASN A 485 45.25 14.49 -0.89
N GLN A 486 45.01 13.67 0.14
CA GLN A 486 44.59 12.26 -0.04
C GLN A 486 43.12 12.00 0.31
N ALA A 487 42.53 12.82 1.18
CA ALA A 487 41.10 12.76 1.50
C ALA A 487 40.24 13.34 0.36
N ASP A 488 40.75 14.37 -0.34
CA ASP A 488 40.05 15.03 -1.45
C ASP A 488 39.88 14.15 -2.69
N ALA A 489 40.78 13.18 -2.92
CA ALA A 489 40.64 12.23 -4.02
C ALA A 489 39.55 11.19 -3.74
N ALA A 490 39.40 10.76 -2.47
CA ALA A 490 38.34 9.87 -2.02
C ALA A 490 36.99 10.60 -1.94
N LEU A 491 36.98 11.84 -1.44
CA LEU A 491 35.82 12.75 -1.44
C LEU A 491 35.38 13.08 -2.86
N LYS A 492 36.27 13.35 -3.83
CA LYS A 492 35.92 13.51 -5.24
C LYS A 492 35.43 12.22 -5.90
N ALA A 493 35.95 11.06 -5.52
CA ALA A 493 35.46 9.78 -6.03
C ALA A 493 34.06 9.45 -5.51
N ILE A 494 33.79 9.71 -4.22
CA ILE A 494 32.47 9.53 -3.58
C ILE A 494 31.49 10.61 -4.05
N ALA A 495 31.92 11.87 -4.15
CA ALA A 495 31.14 12.98 -4.70
C ALA A 495 30.81 12.76 -6.18
N ASN A 496 31.72 12.19 -6.98
CA ASN A 496 31.40 11.78 -8.36
C ASN A 496 30.44 10.60 -8.41
N VAL A 497 30.50 9.65 -7.47
CA VAL A 497 29.50 8.57 -7.35
C VAL A 497 28.15 9.12 -6.87
N MET A 498 28.12 10.15 -6.04
CA MET A 498 26.91 10.87 -5.60
C MET A 498 26.35 11.82 -6.66
N LEU A 499 27.19 12.50 -7.46
CA LEU A 499 26.79 13.32 -8.62
C LEU A 499 26.24 12.45 -9.77
N PHE A 500 26.76 11.22 -9.93
CA PHE A 500 26.19 10.24 -10.86
C PHE A 500 24.85 9.65 -10.36
N GLN A 501 24.52 9.79 -9.08
CA GLN A 501 23.16 9.61 -8.59
C GLN A 501 22.40 10.90 -8.87
N GLN A 502 21.94 11.08 -10.12
CA GLN A 502 21.08 12.20 -10.50
C GLN A 502 19.92 12.34 -9.51
N GLN A 503 20.03 13.32 -8.61
CA GLN A 503 18.96 13.81 -7.78
C GLN A 503 17.87 14.33 -8.70
N LYS A 504 16.73 13.65 -8.71
CA LYS A 504 15.48 14.24 -9.14
C LYS A 504 14.57 14.14 -7.93
N ASN A 505 14.55 15.22 -7.15
CA ASN A 505 13.48 15.45 -6.19
C ASN A 505 12.16 15.28 -6.94
N VAL A 506 11.25 14.48 -6.37
CA VAL A 506 9.87 14.44 -6.83
C VAL A 506 9.30 15.82 -6.50
N PRO A 507 8.88 16.63 -7.49
CA PRO A 507 8.28 17.92 -7.18
C PRO A 507 7.03 17.65 -6.34
N VAL A 508 7.02 18.16 -5.12
CA VAL A 508 5.79 18.32 -4.35
C VAL A 508 4.99 19.35 -5.12
N LYS A 509 3.94 18.92 -5.84
CA LYS A 509 2.91 19.87 -6.28
C LYS A 509 2.15 20.29 -5.04
N THR A 510 2.59 21.37 -4.40
CA THR A 510 1.71 22.18 -3.56
C THR A 510 0.67 22.84 -4.48
N ASP A 511 -0.58 22.75 -4.04
CA ASP A 511 -1.76 23.41 -4.60
C ASP A 511 -2.29 22.90 -5.96
N LEU A 512 -3.31 22.06 -5.85
CA LEU A 512 -4.19 21.61 -6.93
C LEU A 512 -5.49 22.43 -7.02
N PHE A 513 -5.63 23.48 -6.22
CA PHE A 513 -6.82 24.34 -6.15
C PHE A 513 -6.33 25.79 -6.03
N SER A 514 -6.79 26.67 -6.92
CA SER A 514 -6.68 28.11 -6.71
C SER A 514 -7.73 28.55 -5.70
N ASP A 515 -7.46 29.59 -4.92
CA ASP A 515 -8.40 30.12 -3.92
C ASP A 515 -9.74 30.56 -4.55
N ASN A 516 -9.77 30.81 -5.85
CA ASN A 516 -10.99 31.12 -6.61
C ASN A 516 -11.90 29.91 -6.89
N GLU A 517 -11.40 28.66 -6.83
CA GLU A 517 -12.27 27.46 -6.94
C GLU A 517 -12.89 27.05 -5.58
N LEU A 518 -12.46 27.69 -4.47
CA LEU A 518 -12.95 27.45 -3.12
C LEU A 518 -14.20 28.28 -2.76
N ALA A 519 -14.50 29.32 -3.52
CA ALA A 519 -15.73 30.10 -3.39
C ALA A 519 -16.77 29.58 -4.40
N GLY A 520 -17.76 28.84 -3.92
CA GLY A 520 -18.88 28.40 -4.75
C GLY A 520 -19.65 29.60 -5.30
N GLU A 521 -19.83 29.66 -6.61
CA GLU A 521 -20.72 30.61 -7.28
C GLU A 521 -22.15 30.42 -6.75
N ALA A 522 -22.56 31.35 -5.89
CA ALA A 522 -23.96 31.58 -5.60
C ALA A 522 -24.57 32.36 -6.77
N SER A 523 -25.63 31.79 -7.32
CA SER A 523 -26.54 32.35 -8.31
C SER A 523 -26.85 33.85 -8.11
N ASN A 524 -26.74 34.63 -9.19
CA ASN A 524 -27.62 35.76 -9.49
C ASN A 524 -27.44 36.14 -10.97
N GLU A 525 -28.26 35.55 -11.85
CA GLU A 525 -28.55 36.13 -13.17
C GLU A 525 -29.99 36.65 -13.15
N VAL A 526 -30.13 37.97 -13.24
CA VAL A 526 -31.32 38.64 -13.76
C VAL A 526 -30.83 39.46 -14.97
N PRO A 527 -31.53 39.41 -16.12
CA PRO A 527 -31.08 40.08 -17.33
C PRO A 527 -31.57 41.53 -17.33
N ASP A 528 -30.75 42.44 -17.84
CA ASP A 528 -31.28 43.70 -18.37
C ASP A 528 -30.49 44.13 -19.60
N ASN A 529 -31.28 44.45 -20.63
CA ASN A 529 -30.92 45.22 -21.82
C ASN A 529 -30.36 46.58 -21.41
N ASP A 530 -29.43 47.13 -22.20
CA ASP A 530 -29.75 48.35 -22.94
C ASP A 530 -28.73 48.70 -24.03
N MET A 531 -29.31 49.25 -25.09
CA MET A 531 -28.78 49.74 -26.36
C MET A 531 -27.92 51.02 -26.24
N ALA A 532 -27.31 51.37 -27.39
CA ALA A 532 -26.78 52.69 -27.82
C ALA A 532 -25.33 53.01 -27.36
N ASP A 533 -24.41 53.55 -28.17
CA ASP A 533 -24.42 54.21 -29.50
C ASP A 533 -22.95 54.23 -30.02
N GLU A 534 -22.68 53.94 -31.32
CA GLU A 534 -22.28 54.93 -32.39
C GLU A 534 -20.84 55.50 -32.21
N VAL A 535 -19.91 55.70 -33.16
CA VAL A 535 -19.85 55.93 -34.62
C VAL A 535 -18.38 55.71 -35.04
N GLU A 536 -18.08 55.24 -36.26
CA GLU A 536 -17.23 55.94 -37.27
C GLU A 536 -16.85 55.06 -38.47
N ALA A 537 -16.96 55.71 -39.63
CA ALA A 537 -16.91 55.20 -40.98
C ALA A 537 -15.55 55.45 -41.65
N SER A 538 -15.20 54.64 -42.66
CA SER A 538 -14.67 55.13 -43.95
C SER A 538 -14.30 53.96 -44.88
N ASP A 539 -15.15 53.80 -45.91
CA ASP A 539 -14.89 53.62 -47.35
C ASP A 539 -13.65 52.92 -47.94
N ASP A 540 -13.98 52.15 -48.99
CA ASP A 540 -13.32 51.91 -50.28
C ASP A 540 -12.05 51.06 -50.41
N GLU A 541 -12.17 49.91 -51.10
CA GLU A 541 -11.70 49.76 -52.50
C GLU A 541 -12.07 48.39 -53.13
N VAL A 542 -12.88 48.47 -54.19
CA VAL A 542 -12.75 47.87 -55.54
C VAL A 542 -12.28 46.40 -55.72
N GLY A 543 -13.07 45.63 -56.50
CA GLY A 543 -12.52 44.71 -57.50
C GLY A 543 -13.28 43.39 -57.72
N ALA A 544 -14.14 43.35 -58.74
CA ALA A 544 -14.92 42.19 -59.16
C ALA A 544 -14.21 41.30 -60.21
N SER A 545 -14.84 40.15 -60.48
CA SER A 545 -14.63 39.18 -61.58
C SER A 545 -13.51 38.15 -61.36
N SER A 546 -13.63 36.88 -61.71
CA SER A 546 -14.57 36.14 -62.56
C SER A 546 -14.44 34.64 -62.26
N SER A 547 -15.54 33.93 -62.51
CA SER A 547 -15.62 32.50 -62.75
C SER A 547 -14.70 32.06 -63.90
N ASP A 548 -14.16 30.84 -63.83
CA ASP A 548 -14.34 29.87 -64.91
C ASP A 548 -13.95 28.44 -64.46
N GLU A 549 -14.87 27.52 -64.76
CA GLU A 549 -14.69 26.08 -64.76
C GLU A 549 -13.88 25.65 -66.00
N ALA A 550 -12.98 24.69 -65.79
CA ALA A 550 -12.65 23.62 -66.73
C ALA A 550 -12.09 22.41 -65.97
#